data_AF-A0A163FRW1-F1
#
_entry.id   AF-A0A163FRW1-F1
#
_cell.length_a   1.000
_cell.length_b   1.000
_cell.length_c   1.000
_cell.angle_alpha   90.00
_cell.angle_beta   90.00
_cell.angle_gamma   90.00
#
_symmetry.space_group_name_H-M   'P 1'
#
loop_
_entity.id
_entity.type
_entity.pdbx_description
1 polymer ?
#
loop_
_entity_poly.entity_id
_entity_poly.type
_entity_poly.pdbx_seq_one_letter_code
_entity_poly.pdbx_strand_id
1 'polypeptide(L)'
;MPPLSRKLDRKLRAAEESSDESENYEVTDRSSSESVLEFGAGEVVGSDSADENADGSQDEEVLDASEDDQVQAQMSKVSFGALAKAQDALSKSTDRKRKRGDDSSKSQEDKLEALRERLRQIKAEKLANGEVKPSKKPKIAEKNKTKHHESDENEEGEGDSESDAAPHARSSKHAPAVQSSKRMVSRKRNVVDVKKPVFRDPRFENIGGPRPDENTVSRRYAFLSDYKASEIAELKKAIKKSRNGDEKEQMRKQLESMESQQKAQQRKDEQQAVVREHKKKEKELVKDGKQPFYLKKSEQKKLALIDRFQNMKSKQRDRTIERRRKKVTSKERRNMPAERRAA
;
A
#
# COMPACT_ATOMS: atom_id res chain seq x y z
N MET A 1 -38.31 -2.20 13.74
CA MET A 1 -37.50 -3.10 14.57
C MET A 1 -36.75 -2.27 15.61
N PRO A 2 -36.74 -2.63 16.90
CA PRO A 2 -35.87 -1.95 17.88
C PRO A 2 -34.39 -2.27 17.60
N PRO A 3 -33.46 -1.34 17.90
CA PRO A 3 -32.04 -1.48 17.57
C PRO A 3 -31.37 -2.65 18.31
N LEU A 4 -30.26 -3.14 17.76
CA LEU A 4 -29.55 -4.33 18.25
C LEU A 4 -28.90 -4.10 19.62
N SER A 5 -28.38 -2.89 19.88
CA SER A 5 -27.84 -2.45 21.18
C SER A 5 -28.79 -2.81 22.34
N ARG A 6 -30.02 -2.29 22.31
CA ARG A 6 -31.08 -2.55 23.32
C ARG A 6 -31.49 -4.02 23.48
N LYS A 7 -31.03 -4.93 22.61
CA LYS A 7 -31.26 -6.39 22.73
C LYS A 7 -30.08 -7.11 23.37
N LEU A 8 -28.86 -6.59 23.22
CA LEU A 8 -27.62 -7.14 23.79
C LEU A 8 -27.51 -6.79 25.28
N ASP A 9 -27.87 -5.55 25.65
CA ASP A 9 -27.80 -5.02 27.02
C ASP A 9 -28.71 -5.74 28.04
N ARG A 10 -29.51 -6.74 27.62
CA ARG A 10 -30.48 -7.46 28.45
C ARG A 10 -30.11 -8.91 28.81
N LYS A 11 -28.92 -9.42 28.45
CA LYS A 11 -28.55 -10.84 28.64
C LYS A 11 -27.10 -11.12 29.09
N LEU A 12 -26.54 -10.30 29.98
CA LEU A 12 -25.41 -10.72 30.83
C LEU A 12 -25.59 -10.18 32.26
N ARG A 13 -26.35 -10.92 33.07
CA ARG A 13 -26.27 -10.86 34.53
C ARG A 13 -26.00 -12.30 34.96
N ALA A 14 -24.95 -12.53 35.74
CA ALA A 14 -24.68 -13.85 36.29
C ALA A 14 -25.82 -14.24 37.23
N ALA A 15 -26.12 -15.54 37.30
CA ALA A 15 -26.92 -16.08 38.39
C ALA A 15 -25.97 -16.37 39.55
N GLU A 16 -26.20 -15.74 40.70
CA GLU A 16 -25.52 -16.08 41.95
C GLU A 16 -26.43 -17.02 42.74
N GLU A 17 -26.13 -18.31 42.69
CA GLU A 17 -26.75 -19.33 43.53
C GLU A 17 -25.78 -19.75 44.64
N SER A 18 -25.90 -19.06 45.77
CA SER A 18 -25.84 -19.59 47.13
C SER A 18 -24.96 -20.83 47.43
N SER A 19 -23.89 -20.59 48.20
CA SER A 19 -23.46 -21.42 49.35
C SER A 19 -22.92 -22.83 49.09
N ASP A 20 -21.60 -22.99 49.26
CA ASP A 20 -21.06 -24.07 50.09
C ASP A 20 -19.87 -23.52 50.92
N GLU A 21 -19.54 -24.16 52.04
CA GLU A 21 -18.65 -23.60 53.09
C GLU A 21 -17.33 -24.37 53.23
N SER A 22 -16.20 -23.68 53.07
CA SER A 22 -14.87 -24.25 53.39
C SER A 22 -13.83 -23.20 53.81
N GLU A 23 -13.67 -23.10 55.13
CA GLU A 23 -12.40 -22.91 55.87
C GLU A 23 -11.51 -21.67 55.59
N ASN A 24 -11.27 -20.91 56.67
CA ASN A 24 -10.29 -19.82 56.69
C ASN A 24 -8.85 -20.35 56.62
N TYR A 25 -8.00 -19.70 55.81
CA TYR A 25 -6.55 -19.75 55.97
C TYR A 25 -5.99 -18.33 56.05
N GLU A 26 -5.80 -17.84 57.28
CA GLU A 26 -5.08 -16.58 57.51
C GLU A 26 -3.59 -16.79 57.25
N VAL A 27 -3.01 -15.94 56.39
CA VAL A 27 -1.56 -15.78 56.26
C VAL A 27 -1.25 -14.30 56.42
N THR A 28 -0.97 -13.90 57.65
CA THR A 28 -0.49 -12.57 58.00
C THR A 28 0.99 -12.38 57.61
N ASP A 29 1.44 -11.13 57.70
CA ASP A 29 2.82 -10.68 57.50
C ASP A 29 3.45 -10.89 56.11
N ARG A 30 3.46 -9.81 55.32
CA ARG A 30 4.67 -8.96 55.33
C ARG A 30 4.49 -7.55 54.74
N SER A 31 4.69 -6.58 55.63
CA SER A 31 5.31 -5.26 55.45
C SER A 31 4.96 -4.40 54.23
N SER A 32 4.36 -3.25 54.54
CA SER A 32 4.38 -2.01 53.77
C SER A 32 5.76 -1.63 53.22
N SER A 33 5.77 -0.92 52.09
CA SER A 33 6.69 0.21 51.86
C SER A 33 6.01 1.26 50.96
N GLU A 34 5.86 2.47 51.50
CA GLU A 34 5.13 3.58 50.88
C GLU A 34 6.15 4.59 50.32
N SER A 35 6.22 4.73 49.00
CA SER A 35 7.25 5.55 48.34
C SER A 35 6.77 6.99 48.09
N VAL A 36 6.81 7.80 49.14
CA VAL A 36 6.67 9.27 49.04
C VAL A 36 7.83 9.83 48.21
N LEU A 37 7.54 10.72 47.25
CA LEU A 37 8.53 11.59 46.62
C LEU A 37 8.17 13.04 46.90
N GLU A 38 8.90 13.62 47.84
CA GLU A 38 8.78 15.01 48.26
C GLU A 38 9.59 15.93 47.34
N PHE A 39 8.96 16.99 46.84
CA PHE A 39 9.63 18.06 46.10
C PHE A 39 9.06 19.41 46.57
N GLY A 40 9.79 20.09 47.46
CA GLY A 40 9.36 21.33 48.11
C GLY A 40 9.83 22.60 47.38
N ALA A 41 9.08 23.70 47.59
CA ALA A 41 9.24 25.03 46.97
C ALA A 41 9.10 25.03 45.43
N GLY A 42 8.21 25.80 44.83
CA GLY A 42 8.05 27.25 44.98
C GLY A 42 8.69 27.88 43.75
N GLU A 43 7.94 28.47 42.82
CA GLU A 43 7.36 29.81 42.96
C GLU A 43 6.09 29.98 42.08
N VAL A 44 5.19 30.90 42.45
CA VAL A 44 4.01 31.28 41.64
C VAL A 44 3.87 32.79 41.54
N VAL A 45 3.98 33.33 40.33
CA VAL A 45 3.61 34.71 39.96
C VAL A 45 3.27 34.75 38.46
N GLY A 46 2.44 35.70 38.04
CA GLY A 46 2.12 35.93 36.63
C GLY A 46 1.15 37.08 36.40
N SER A 47 1.04 37.47 35.13
CA SER A 47 0.20 38.56 34.57
C SER A 47 0.60 40.00 34.93
N ASP A 48 0.18 40.89 34.03
CA ASP A 48 0.10 42.35 34.13
C ASP A 48 1.42 43.15 34.26
N SER A 49 1.51 44.41 33.82
CA SER A 49 0.79 45.14 32.74
C SER A 49 1.46 46.53 32.57
N ALA A 50 1.25 47.19 31.42
CA ALA A 50 1.56 48.61 31.14
C ALA A 50 3.06 49.01 31.15
N ASP A 51 3.59 49.74 30.14
CA ASP A 51 3.40 51.18 29.77
C ASP A 51 4.20 52.12 30.72
N GLU A 52 4.91 53.18 30.29
CA GLU A 52 5.01 53.86 28.98
C GLU A 52 6.30 54.75 28.94
N ASN A 53 6.87 55.06 27.75
CA ASN A 53 7.79 56.19 27.42
C ASN A 53 9.14 56.37 28.19
N ALA A 54 10.21 57.05 27.72
CA ALA A 54 10.79 57.45 26.41
C ALA A 54 12.26 57.93 26.71
N ASP A 55 13.13 58.55 25.89
CA ASP A 55 13.17 59.07 24.50
C ASP A 55 14.66 59.23 24.03
N GLY A 56 14.91 59.45 22.72
CA GLY A 56 16.17 59.95 22.13
C GLY A 56 17.29 58.93 21.85
N SER A 57 18.09 59.01 20.77
CA SER A 57 18.10 59.96 19.63
C SER A 57 18.80 59.38 18.38
N GLN A 58 18.27 59.71 17.20
CA GLN A 58 18.91 60.12 15.91
C GLN A 58 20.42 59.88 15.68
N ASP A 59 20.93 59.59 14.46
CA ASP A 59 20.45 59.25 13.09
C ASP A 59 21.73 58.73 12.32
N GLU A 60 21.78 58.02 11.18
CA GLU A 60 20.83 57.43 10.19
C GLU A 60 21.47 56.09 9.66
N GLU A 61 21.55 55.59 8.40
CA GLU A 61 21.21 56.01 7.03
C GLU A 61 20.99 54.76 6.09
N VAL A 62 20.87 54.99 4.78
CA VAL A 62 20.62 54.07 3.63
C VAL A 62 21.60 52.86 3.45
N LEU A 63 21.31 51.75 2.74
CA LEU A 63 20.76 51.60 1.37
C LEU A 63 19.96 50.29 1.12
N ASP A 64 19.08 50.37 0.11
CA ASP A 64 18.45 49.24 -0.60
C ASP A 64 19.33 48.76 -1.78
N ALA A 65 19.21 47.49 -2.19
CA ALA A 65 20.02 46.89 -3.25
C ALA A 65 19.19 45.95 -4.14
N SER A 66 18.93 46.38 -5.38
CA SER A 66 18.09 45.68 -6.34
C SER A 66 18.76 44.45 -6.99
N GLU A 67 17.94 43.57 -7.56
CA GLU A 67 18.35 42.23 -8.02
C GLU A 67 19.33 42.25 -9.23
N ASP A 68 19.45 43.37 -9.95
CA ASP A 68 20.22 43.50 -11.19
C ASP A 68 21.75 43.37 -11.01
N ASP A 69 22.33 44.00 -9.98
CA ASP A 69 23.77 43.95 -9.70
C ASP A 69 24.25 42.52 -9.46
N GLN A 70 23.40 41.69 -8.83
CA GLN A 70 23.73 40.29 -8.57
C GLN A 70 23.76 39.45 -9.86
N VAL A 71 22.98 39.80 -10.89
CA VAL A 71 23.06 39.18 -12.22
C VAL A 71 24.33 39.62 -12.94
N GLN A 72 24.68 40.91 -12.89
CA GLN A 72 25.88 41.44 -13.52
C GLN A 72 27.16 40.86 -12.90
N ALA A 73 27.17 40.63 -11.58
CA ALA A 73 28.22 39.92 -10.84
C ALA A 73 28.25 38.39 -11.03
N GLN A 74 27.29 37.82 -11.77
CA GLN A 74 27.34 36.43 -12.27
C GLN A 74 27.80 36.37 -13.73
N MET A 75 27.39 37.34 -14.56
CA MET A 75 27.83 37.45 -15.96
C MET A 75 29.34 37.70 -16.09
N SER A 76 29.98 38.36 -15.12
CA SER A 76 31.44 38.52 -15.07
C SER A 76 32.20 37.25 -14.66
N LYS A 77 31.52 36.22 -14.13
CA LYS A 77 32.13 34.94 -13.71
C LYS A 77 32.11 33.86 -14.80
N VAL A 78 31.35 34.06 -15.89
CA VAL A 78 31.41 33.17 -17.06
C VAL A 78 32.48 33.65 -18.04
N SER A 79 33.47 32.80 -18.30
CA SER A 79 34.56 33.16 -19.22
C SER A 79 34.05 33.26 -20.67
N PHE A 80 34.67 34.13 -21.46
CA PHE A 80 34.30 34.35 -22.87
C PHE A 80 34.26 33.05 -23.69
N GLY A 81 35.19 32.12 -23.43
CA GLY A 81 35.19 30.79 -24.06
C GLY A 81 34.01 29.90 -23.66
N ALA A 82 33.46 30.05 -22.44
CA ALA A 82 32.25 29.35 -22.03
C ALA A 82 31.00 29.94 -22.72
N LEU A 83 30.93 31.28 -22.84
CA LEU A 83 29.87 31.96 -23.61
C LEU A 83 29.88 31.58 -25.08
N ALA A 84 31.04 31.61 -25.75
CA ALA A 84 31.18 31.18 -27.14
C ALA A 84 30.76 29.72 -27.35
N LYS A 85 31.12 28.83 -26.40
CA LYS A 85 30.75 27.40 -26.45
C LYS A 85 29.26 27.16 -26.18
N ALA A 86 28.61 28.01 -25.37
CA ALA A 86 27.16 28.00 -25.20
C ALA A 86 26.44 28.53 -26.46
N GLN A 87 26.96 29.57 -27.10
CA GLN A 87 26.42 30.14 -28.34
C GLN A 87 26.50 29.15 -29.51
N ASP A 88 27.61 28.41 -29.63
CA ASP A 88 27.77 27.34 -30.64
C ASP A 88 26.95 26.06 -30.32
N ALA A 89 26.64 25.80 -29.06
CA ALA A 89 25.67 24.77 -28.68
C ALA A 89 24.23 25.18 -29.02
N LEU A 90 23.90 26.47 -28.86
CA LEU A 90 22.58 27.02 -29.19
C LEU A 90 22.35 27.07 -30.71
N SER A 91 23.33 27.51 -31.52
CA SER A 91 23.20 27.52 -32.99
C SER A 91 22.94 26.11 -33.55
N LYS A 92 23.72 25.11 -33.10
CA LYS A 92 23.53 23.69 -33.43
C LYS A 92 22.18 23.13 -32.98
N SER A 93 21.50 23.77 -32.03
CA SER A 93 20.15 23.38 -31.60
C SER A 93 19.03 23.96 -32.48
N THR A 94 19.23 25.17 -33.03
CA THR A 94 18.21 25.89 -33.82
C THR A 94 18.04 25.37 -35.25
N ASP A 95 19.07 24.76 -35.84
CA ASP A 95 18.99 24.17 -37.20
C ASP A 95 18.13 22.90 -37.32
N ARG A 96 17.42 22.49 -36.26
CA ARG A 96 16.42 21.40 -36.30
C ARG A 96 15.11 21.80 -37.00
N LYS A 97 15.20 22.54 -38.10
CA LYS A 97 14.23 22.73 -39.19
C LYS A 97 15.01 23.31 -40.38
N ARG A 98 15.12 22.67 -41.55
CA ARG A 98 14.13 21.83 -42.24
C ARG A 98 14.79 20.76 -43.16
N LYS A 99 13.97 19.78 -43.59
CA LYS A 99 13.92 19.14 -44.93
C LYS A 99 14.69 17.81 -45.16
N ARG A 100 13.90 16.73 -45.36
CA ARG A 100 14.24 15.38 -45.92
C ARG A 100 15.17 14.50 -45.05
N GLY A 101 15.21 13.16 -45.23
CA GLY A 101 14.55 12.32 -46.25
C GLY A 101 13.91 11.03 -45.71
N ASP A 102 13.07 10.40 -46.54
CA ASP A 102 12.31 9.18 -46.28
C ASP A 102 13.08 7.96 -46.83
N ASP A 103 14.31 7.77 -46.32
CA ASP A 103 15.28 6.83 -46.90
C ASP A 103 15.84 5.83 -45.87
N SER A 104 15.75 6.14 -44.58
CA SER A 104 16.08 5.20 -43.49
C SER A 104 15.02 4.12 -43.27
N SER A 105 13.78 4.40 -43.69
CA SER A 105 12.63 3.47 -43.75
C SER A 105 12.87 2.39 -44.80
N LYS A 106 12.94 2.80 -46.08
CA LYS A 106 13.11 1.90 -47.23
C LYS A 106 14.38 1.07 -47.12
N SER A 107 15.51 1.71 -46.81
CA SER A 107 16.78 0.99 -46.63
C SER A 107 16.84 0.09 -45.38
N GLN A 108 15.83 0.07 -44.50
CA GLN A 108 15.64 -0.98 -43.50
C GLN A 108 14.66 -2.06 -44.00
N GLU A 109 13.61 -1.68 -44.73
CA GLU A 109 12.65 -2.58 -45.37
C GLU A 109 13.33 -3.49 -46.40
N ASP A 110 14.13 -2.95 -47.33
CA ASP A 110 14.93 -3.70 -48.32
C ASP A 110 15.83 -4.75 -47.65
N LYS A 111 16.42 -4.40 -46.50
CA LYS A 111 17.28 -5.30 -45.71
C LYS A 111 16.47 -6.41 -45.04
N LEU A 112 15.23 -6.13 -44.63
CA LEU A 112 14.30 -7.13 -44.09
C LEU A 112 13.77 -8.04 -45.21
N GLU A 113 13.55 -7.52 -46.42
CA GLU A 113 13.13 -8.27 -47.60
C GLU A 113 14.22 -9.26 -48.02
N ALA A 114 15.46 -8.80 -48.20
CA ALA A 114 16.61 -9.66 -48.50
C ALA A 114 16.81 -10.76 -47.44
N LEU A 115 16.53 -10.47 -46.15
CA LEU A 115 16.61 -11.45 -45.06
C LEU A 115 15.44 -12.46 -45.13
N ARG A 116 14.21 -12.01 -45.46
CA ARG A 116 13.05 -12.89 -45.72
C ARG A 116 13.30 -13.81 -46.92
N GLU A 117 13.90 -13.30 -48.00
CA GLU A 117 14.25 -14.09 -49.18
C GLU A 117 15.36 -15.11 -48.89
N ARG A 118 16.42 -14.71 -48.20
CA ARG A 118 17.46 -15.65 -47.75
C ARG A 118 16.91 -16.76 -46.85
N LEU A 119 15.93 -16.44 -45.99
CA LEU A 119 15.22 -17.45 -45.20
C LEU A 119 14.30 -18.35 -46.03
N ARG A 120 13.71 -17.85 -47.13
CA ARG A 120 13.00 -18.67 -48.12
C ARG A 120 13.95 -19.60 -48.87
N GLN A 121 15.11 -19.12 -49.30
CA GLN A 121 16.16 -19.91 -49.96
C GLN A 121 16.66 -21.03 -49.02
N ILE A 122 17.09 -20.70 -47.80
CA ILE A 122 17.51 -21.70 -46.80
C ILE A 122 16.41 -22.73 -46.50
N LYS A 123 15.13 -22.32 -46.53
CA LYS A 123 13.99 -23.24 -46.37
C LYS A 123 13.77 -24.12 -47.61
N ALA A 124 13.96 -23.60 -48.82
CA ALA A 124 13.89 -24.37 -50.05
C ALA A 124 15.05 -25.36 -50.16
N GLU A 125 16.28 -24.95 -49.86
CA GLU A 125 17.47 -25.80 -49.76
C GLU A 125 17.27 -26.92 -48.73
N LYS A 126 16.71 -26.64 -47.55
CA LYS A 126 16.40 -27.67 -46.54
C LYS A 126 15.26 -28.62 -46.94
N LEU A 127 14.40 -28.24 -47.90
CA LEU A 127 13.40 -29.12 -48.48
C LEU A 127 13.98 -29.96 -49.64
N ALA A 128 14.85 -29.37 -50.45
CA ALA A 128 15.54 -30.06 -51.55
C ALA A 128 16.60 -31.06 -51.05
N ASN A 129 17.38 -30.70 -50.02
CA ASN A 129 18.41 -31.53 -49.41
C ASN A 129 17.85 -32.58 -48.42
N GLY A 130 16.53 -32.72 -48.32
CA GLY A 130 15.89 -33.92 -47.76
C GLY A 130 16.02 -34.17 -46.25
N GLU A 131 16.53 -33.24 -45.43
CA GLU A 131 16.71 -33.41 -43.97
C GLU A 131 15.39 -33.34 -43.17
N VAL A 132 14.43 -34.21 -43.50
CA VAL A 132 13.13 -34.30 -42.84
C VAL A 132 13.20 -35.31 -41.68
N LYS A 133 13.69 -34.87 -40.51
CA LYS A 133 13.45 -35.53 -39.22
C LYS A 133 12.39 -34.77 -38.43
N PRO A 134 11.10 -35.19 -38.47
CA PRO A 134 10.02 -34.46 -37.81
C PRO A 134 10.03 -34.72 -36.30
N SER A 135 10.73 -33.86 -35.54
CA SER A 135 10.56 -33.78 -34.09
C SER A 135 9.10 -33.37 -33.77
N LYS A 136 8.45 -34.15 -32.91
CA LYS A 136 6.99 -34.07 -32.71
C LYS A 136 6.64 -32.81 -31.91
N LYS A 137 5.65 -32.04 -32.39
CA LYS A 137 4.99 -30.99 -31.60
C LYS A 137 4.50 -31.58 -30.27
N PRO A 138 4.71 -30.92 -29.11
CA PRO A 138 4.02 -31.30 -27.89
C PRO A 138 2.51 -31.06 -28.09
N LYS A 139 1.69 -32.06 -27.75
CA LYS A 139 0.24 -31.88 -27.73
C LYS A 139 -0.14 -31.08 -26.48
N ILE A 140 -0.70 -29.89 -26.67
CA ILE A 140 -1.46 -29.21 -25.61
C ILE A 140 -2.65 -30.12 -25.27
N ALA A 141 -2.75 -30.53 -24.01
CA ALA A 141 -3.85 -31.32 -23.49
C ALA A 141 -4.49 -30.54 -22.34
N GLU A 142 -5.67 -29.96 -22.60
CA GLU A 142 -6.42 -29.26 -21.56
C GLU A 142 -6.84 -30.22 -20.46
N LYS A 143 -6.47 -29.92 -19.21
CA LYS A 143 -7.12 -30.48 -18.02
C LYS A 143 -7.39 -29.38 -17.01
N ASN A 144 -8.53 -28.74 -17.19
CA ASN A 144 -9.14 -27.91 -16.15
C ASN A 144 -9.40 -28.75 -14.89
N LYS A 145 -8.65 -28.49 -13.81
CA LYS A 145 -9.13 -28.75 -12.45
C LYS A 145 -8.46 -27.81 -11.45
N THR A 146 -9.21 -26.80 -11.06
CA THR A 146 -8.84 -25.82 -10.05
C THR A 146 -8.76 -26.46 -8.66
N LYS A 147 -7.66 -26.23 -7.97
CA LYS A 147 -7.61 -26.12 -6.50
C LYS A 147 -6.60 -25.05 -6.11
N HIS A 148 -7.09 -23.92 -5.58
CA HIS A 148 -6.26 -23.13 -4.69
C HIS A 148 -5.94 -23.99 -3.46
N HIS A 149 -4.67 -24.03 -3.07
CA HIS A 149 -4.28 -24.29 -1.70
C HIS A 149 -3.34 -23.17 -1.31
N GLU A 150 -3.90 -22.18 -0.61
CA GLU A 150 -3.12 -21.11 -0.01
C GLU A 150 -2.65 -21.63 1.36
N SER A 151 -1.34 -21.84 1.47
CA SER A 151 -0.60 -22.05 2.72
C SER A 151 0.44 -20.93 2.79
N ASP A 152 0.07 -19.84 3.47
CA ASP A 152 0.87 -18.62 3.61
C ASP A 152 1.50 -18.60 5.01
N GLU A 153 2.62 -19.32 5.15
CA GLU A 153 3.44 -19.34 6.36
C GLU A 153 4.87 -18.96 5.96
N ASN A 154 5.43 -17.97 6.66
CA ASN A 154 6.79 -17.49 6.41
C ASN A 154 7.73 -18.24 7.36
N GLU A 155 8.72 -18.94 6.80
CA GLU A 155 9.87 -19.44 7.54
C GLU A 155 11.13 -19.09 6.73
N GLU A 156 12.04 -18.31 7.34
CA GLU A 156 13.23 -17.80 6.66
C GLU A 156 14.31 -18.90 6.61
N GLY A 157 14.36 -19.63 5.50
CA GLY A 157 15.40 -20.61 5.21
C GLY A 157 16.04 -20.37 3.85
N GLU A 158 17.29 -19.89 3.84
CA GLU A 158 18.11 -19.81 2.62
C GLU A 158 18.52 -21.23 2.17
N GLY A 159 17.65 -21.86 1.39
CA GLY A 159 17.88 -23.18 0.79
C GLY A 159 17.87 -23.11 -0.73
N ASP A 160 19.03 -23.35 -1.35
CA ASP A 160 19.18 -23.51 -2.80
C ASP A 160 18.22 -24.59 -3.34
N SER A 161 17.35 -24.21 -4.27
CA SER A 161 16.20 -25.01 -4.71
C SER A 161 16.12 -25.17 -6.24
N GLU A 162 17.26 -25.18 -6.94
CA GLU A 162 17.33 -25.54 -8.37
C GLU A 162 17.13 -27.05 -8.64
N SER A 163 16.21 -27.73 -7.94
CA SER A 163 16.02 -29.18 -8.12
C SER A 163 14.58 -29.73 -8.09
N ASP A 164 13.54 -28.92 -7.99
CA ASP A 164 12.14 -29.35 -8.29
C ASP A 164 11.85 -29.38 -9.82
N ALA A 165 12.88 -29.70 -10.60
CA ALA A 165 12.74 -30.03 -12.01
C ALA A 165 12.19 -31.46 -12.11
N ALA A 166 11.10 -31.64 -12.86
CA ALA A 166 10.49 -32.95 -13.07
C ALA A 166 11.55 -33.99 -13.51
N PRO A 167 11.52 -35.22 -12.95
CA PRO A 167 12.61 -36.19 -13.13
C PRO A 167 12.84 -36.47 -14.61
N HIS A 168 14.10 -36.34 -15.05
CA HIS A 168 14.47 -36.45 -16.46
C HIS A 168 13.93 -37.76 -17.06
N ALA A 169 13.08 -37.64 -18.07
CA ALA A 169 12.41 -38.78 -18.67
C ALA A 169 13.42 -39.76 -19.28
N ARG A 170 13.27 -41.05 -18.95
CA ARG A 170 14.13 -42.12 -19.46
C ARG A 170 14.14 -42.09 -20.99
N SER A 171 15.33 -42.08 -21.59
CA SER A 171 15.51 -42.01 -23.06
C SER A 171 14.88 -43.19 -23.81
N SER A 172 14.71 -44.33 -23.15
CA SER A 172 13.88 -45.44 -23.61
C SER A 172 13.21 -46.17 -22.45
N LYS A 173 12.25 -47.05 -22.75
CA LYS A 173 11.56 -47.90 -21.77
C LYS A 173 12.49 -48.86 -21.02
N HIS A 174 13.68 -49.14 -21.57
CA HIS A 174 14.66 -50.10 -21.04
C HIS A 174 15.92 -49.43 -20.48
N ALA A 175 16.28 -48.22 -20.94
CA ALA A 175 17.42 -47.47 -20.39
C ALA A 175 17.19 -47.10 -18.91
N PRO A 176 18.20 -47.15 -18.02
CA PRO A 176 18.06 -46.78 -16.61
C PRO A 176 17.71 -45.29 -16.44
N ALA A 177 17.16 -44.93 -15.28
CA ALA A 177 16.93 -43.54 -14.89
C ALA A 177 18.09 -43.02 -14.05
N VAL A 178 18.65 -41.87 -14.41
CA VAL A 178 19.65 -41.18 -13.57
C VAL A 178 18.94 -40.53 -12.39
N GLN A 179 19.48 -40.68 -11.18
CA GLN A 179 19.03 -39.99 -9.97
C GLN A 179 20.24 -39.44 -9.21
N SER A 180 20.06 -38.31 -8.53
CA SER A 180 21.12 -37.70 -7.72
C SER A 180 21.47 -38.57 -6.50
N SER A 181 22.75 -38.82 -6.26
CA SER A 181 23.26 -39.55 -5.09
C SER A 181 22.90 -38.88 -3.75
N LYS A 182 22.62 -37.57 -3.76
CA LYS A 182 22.13 -36.82 -2.58
C LYS A 182 20.70 -37.21 -2.17
N ARG A 183 19.93 -37.83 -3.06
CA ARG A 183 18.51 -38.18 -2.82
C ARG A 183 18.38 -39.54 -2.12
N MET A 184 18.36 -39.50 -0.79
CA MET A 184 18.22 -40.71 0.06
C MET A 184 16.98 -41.54 -0.30
N VAL A 185 17.16 -42.86 -0.41
CA VAL A 185 16.08 -43.82 -0.72
C VAL A 185 15.18 -44.03 0.51
N SER A 186 13.87 -43.91 0.32
CA SER A 186 12.89 -44.11 1.40
C SER A 186 12.77 -45.59 1.79
N ARG A 187 13.13 -45.93 3.04
CA ARG A 187 13.02 -47.30 3.60
C ARG A 187 11.59 -47.87 3.66
N LYS A 188 10.55 -47.03 3.47
CA LYS A 188 9.14 -47.42 3.50
C LYS A 188 8.58 -47.43 2.08
N ARG A 189 7.94 -48.53 1.67
CA ARG A 189 7.30 -48.67 0.35
C ARG A 189 5.86 -48.15 0.42
N ASN A 190 5.61 -46.97 -0.12
CA ASN A 190 4.24 -46.49 -0.33
C ASN A 190 3.58 -47.31 -1.45
N VAL A 191 2.64 -48.19 -1.09
CA VAL A 191 1.87 -49.02 -2.04
C VAL A 191 0.53 -48.38 -2.41
N VAL A 192 -0.05 -47.60 -1.50
CA VAL A 192 -1.31 -46.87 -1.67
C VAL A 192 -1.17 -45.50 -1.01
N ASP A 193 -1.51 -44.43 -1.74
CA ASP A 193 -1.53 -43.06 -1.21
C ASP A 193 -2.77 -42.81 -0.35
N VAL A 194 -2.77 -43.38 0.86
CA VAL A 194 -3.82 -43.16 1.86
C VAL A 194 -3.74 -41.72 2.38
N LYS A 195 -4.80 -40.95 2.13
CA LYS A 195 -5.00 -39.63 2.75
C LYS A 195 -5.20 -39.81 4.25
N LYS A 196 -4.14 -39.57 5.02
CA LYS A 196 -4.19 -39.61 6.48
C LYS A 196 -5.16 -38.54 6.99
N PRO A 197 -6.05 -38.85 7.95
CA PRO A 197 -6.80 -37.82 8.64
C PRO A 197 -5.83 -36.94 9.43
N VAL A 198 -5.98 -35.62 9.31
CA VAL A 198 -5.32 -34.66 10.19
C VAL A 198 -6.26 -34.40 11.35
N PHE A 199 -5.85 -34.75 12.56
CA PHE A 199 -6.61 -34.43 13.78
C PHE A 199 -6.48 -32.93 14.05
N ARG A 200 -7.60 -32.20 14.03
CA ARG A 200 -7.62 -30.74 14.16
C ARG A 200 -8.18 -30.34 15.51
N ASP A 201 -7.39 -29.66 16.33
CA ASP A 201 -7.87 -29.16 17.62
C ASP A 201 -8.76 -27.92 17.39
N PRO A 202 -10.03 -27.93 17.83
CA PRO A 202 -10.96 -26.82 17.62
C PRO A 202 -10.54 -25.51 18.30
N ARG A 203 -9.57 -25.54 19.23
CA ARG A 203 -9.04 -24.38 19.96
C ARG A 203 -7.92 -23.68 19.21
N PHE A 204 -7.17 -24.41 18.37
CA PHE A 204 -5.93 -23.94 17.75
C PHE A 204 -6.00 -23.91 16.22
N GLU A 205 -6.69 -24.87 15.58
CA GLU A 205 -6.88 -24.87 14.13
C GLU A 205 -8.17 -24.14 13.72
N ASN A 206 -8.10 -23.36 12.63
CA ASN A 206 -9.26 -22.68 12.05
C ASN A 206 -10.22 -23.70 11.38
N ILE A 207 -11.07 -24.35 12.16
CA ILE A 207 -12.05 -25.38 11.71
C ILE A 207 -12.89 -24.89 10.51
N GLY A 208 -13.28 -23.61 10.53
CA GLY A 208 -14.06 -22.96 9.48
C GLY A 208 -13.29 -22.65 8.19
N GLY A 209 -12.01 -23.02 8.10
CA GLY A 209 -11.11 -22.68 7.00
C GLY A 209 -10.48 -21.29 7.12
N PRO A 210 -9.83 -20.80 6.04
CA PRO A 210 -9.22 -19.47 6.00
C PRO A 210 -10.22 -18.35 6.31
N ARG A 211 -9.73 -17.26 6.92
CA ARG A 211 -10.57 -16.10 7.25
C ARG A 211 -11.18 -15.49 5.97
N PRO A 212 -12.50 -15.24 5.91
CA PRO A 212 -13.16 -14.77 4.70
C PRO A 212 -12.72 -13.35 4.32
N ASP A 213 -12.47 -13.13 3.03
CA ASP A 213 -12.17 -11.84 2.40
C ASP A 213 -13.03 -10.69 2.95
N GLU A 214 -12.42 -9.51 3.18
CA GLU A 214 -13.15 -8.28 3.55
C GLU A 214 -14.29 -7.97 2.57
N ASN A 215 -14.10 -8.26 1.27
CA ASN A 215 -15.12 -8.12 0.23
C ASN A 215 -16.29 -9.11 0.37
N THR A 216 -16.09 -10.30 0.93
CA THR A 216 -17.16 -11.29 1.16
C THR A 216 -17.89 -11.03 2.47
N VAL A 217 -17.16 -10.62 3.52
CA VAL A 217 -17.73 -10.16 4.79
C VAL A 217 -18.61 -8.94 4.57
N SER A 218 -18.12 -7.93 3.84
CA SER A 218 -18.86 -6.72 3.44
C SER A 218 -20.20 -7.04 2.75
N ARG A 219 -20.23 -8.03 1.85
CA ARG A 219 -21.47 -8.45 1.17
C ARG A 219 -22.42 -9.23 2.10
N ARG A 220 -21.90 -10.21 2.85
CA ARG A 220 -22.70 -11.04 3.77
C ARG A 220 -23.37 -10.22 4.87
N TYR A 221 -22.69 -9.18 5.33
CA TYR A 221 -23.16 -8.30 6.41
C TYR A 221 -23.50 -6.89 5.91
N ALA A 222 -23.88 -6.73 4.64
CA ALA A 222 -24.20 -5.44 4.03
C ALA A 222 -25.24 -4.66 4.84
N PHE A 223 -26.27 -5.34 5.35
CA PHE A 223 -27.32 -4.78 6.21
C PHE A 223 -26.81 -3.97 7.41
N LEU A 224 -25.58 -4.20 7.89
CA LEU A 224 -25.00 -3.44 9.00
C LEU A 224 -24.77 -1.96 8.65
N SER A 225 -24.67 -1.55 7.37
CA SER A 225 -24.67 -0.12 7.01
C SER A 225 -25.96 0.57 7.44
N ASP A 226 -27.08 -0.13 7.28
CA ASP A 226 -28.41 0.44 7.39
C ASP A 226 -28.83 0.52 8.86
N TYR A 227 -28.49 -0.51 9.64
CA TYR A 227 -28.58 -0.44 11.11
C TYR A 227 -27.71 0.69 11.67
N LYS A 228 -26.43 0.81 11.27
CA LYS A 228 -25.56 1.92 11.72
C LYS A 228 -26.11 3.29 11.34
N ALA A 229 -26.66 3.45 10.13
CA ALA A 229 -27.30 4.69 9.70
C ALA A 229 -28.56 5.02 10.54
N SER A 230 -29.37 4.01 10.87
CA SER A 230 -30.53 4.18 11.75
C SER A 230 -30.13 4.55 13.19
N GLU A 231 -29.06 3.94 13.72
CA GLU A 231 -28.56 4.20 15.07
C GLU A 231 -27.93 5.60 15.18
N ILE A 232 -27.19 6.05 14.16
CA ILE A 232 -26.72 7.45 14.02
C ILE A 232 -27.92 8.42 13.99
N ALA A 233 -29.03 8.06 13.32
CA ALA A 233 -30.23 8.88 13.30
C ALA A 233 -31.01 8.85 14.63
N GLU A 234 -31.00 7.74 15.37
CA GLU A 234 -31.57 7.65 16.72
C GLU A 234 -30.75 8.45 17.74
N LEU A 235 -29.42 8.33 17.75
CA LEU A 235 -28.53 9.15 18.60
C LEU A 235 -28.74 10.66 18.35
N LYS A 236 -28.82 11.08 17.08
CA LYS A 236 -29.14 12.47 16.72
C LYS A 236 -30.52 12.95 17.19
N LYS A 237 -31.50 12.05 17.30
CA LYS A 237 -32.83 12.36 17.89
C LYS A 237 -32.76 12.38 19.42
N ALA A 238 -31.99 11.48 20.03
CA ALA A 238 -31.84 11.37 21.48
C ALA A 238 -31.09 12.58 22.07
N ILE A 239 -29.96 12.98 21.48
CA ILE A 239 -29.19 14.19 21.86
C ILE A 239 -30.04 15.47 21.79
N LYS A 240 -31.04 15.53 20.89
CA LYS A 240 -31.99 16.65 20.79
C LYS A 240 -33.09 16.62 21.86
N LYS A 241 -33.38 15.45 22.45
CA LYS A 241 -34.40 15.26 23.50
C LYS A 241 -33.81 15.26 24.91
N SER A 242 -32.56 14.83 25.09
CA SER A 242 -31.89 14.74 26.38
C SER A 242 -31.62 16.13 26.96
N ARG A 243 -32.18 16.37 28.16
CA ARG A 243 -31.97 17.57 28.98
C ARG A 243 -30.74 17.45 29.88
N ASN A 244 -30.45 16.26 30.37
CA ASN A 244 -29.29 15.93 31.19
C ASN A 244 -27.99 16.20 30.42
N GLY A 245 -26.97 16.72 31.11
CA GLY A 245 -25.67 17.05 30.51
C GLY A 245 -24.87 15.81 30.14
N ASP A 246 -24.55 14.99 31.13
CA ASP A 246 -23.58 13.90 31.01
C ASP A 246 -24.03 12.82 29.99
N GLU A 247 -25.30 12.41 30.05
CA GLU A 247 -25.91 11.48 29.08
C GLU A 247 -25.83 12.01 27.63
N LYS A 248 -25.99 13.33 27.47
CA LYS A 248 -25.95 14.00 26.17
C LYS A 248 -24.53 14.07 25.63
N GLU A 249 -23.53 14.19 26.50
CA GLU A 249 -22.11 14.10 26.12
C GLU A 249 -21.67 12.67 25.82
N GLN A 250 -22.13 11.68 26.60
CA GLN A 250 -21.95 10.26 26.29
C GLN A 250 -22.52 9.91 24.91
N MET A 251 -23.77 10.32 24.61
CA MET A 251 -24.38 10.10 23.30
C MET A 251 -23.70 10.89 22.17
N ARG A 252 -23.20 12.11 22.43
CA ARG A 252 -22.35 12.85 21.45
C ARG A 252 -21.06 12.07 21.13
N LYS A 253 -20.36 11.58 22.15
CA LYS A 253 -19.11 10.79 22.00
C LYS A 253 -19.36 9.47 21.25
N GLN A 254 -20.47 8.80 21.51
CA GLN A 254 -20.92 7.63 20.74
C GLN A 254 -21.22 7.99 19.27
N LEU A 255 -21.95 9.08 19.04
CA LEU A 255 -22.29 9.57 17.70
C LEU A 255 -21.02 9.93 16.89
N GLU A 256 -20.06 10.62 17.49
CA GLU A 256 -18.79 10.97 16.85
C GLU A 256 -17.96 9.73 16.51
N SER A 257 -17.91 8.73 17.40
CA SER A 257 -17.28 7.44 17.12
C SER A 257 -17.94 6.74 15.92
N MET A 258 -19.26 6.66 15.90
CA MET A 258 -20.03 6.01 14.82
C MET A 258 -19.89 6.74 13.48
N GLU A 259 -19.94 8.07 13.46
CA GLU A 259 -19.68 8.86 12.26
C GLU A 259 -18.22 8.74 11.79
N SER A 260 -17.25 8.70 12.72
CA SER A 260 -15.83 8.54 12.40
C SER A 260 -15.56 7.17 11.76
N GLN A 261 -16.16 6.11 12.31
CA GLN A 261 -16.14 4.76 11.72
C GLN A 261 -16.78 4.75 10.33
N GLN A 262 -17.98 5.32 10.16
CA GLN A 262 -18.66 5.37 8.86
C GLN A 262 -17.81 6.09 7.82
N LYS A 263 -17.24 7.26 8.16
CA LYS A 263 -16.31 8.03 7.32
C LYS A 263 -14.99 7.29 7.07
N ALA A 264 -14.58 6.37 7.93
CA ALA A 264 -13.41 5.50 7.70
C ALA A 264 -13.72 4.33 6.76
N GLN A 265 -14.92 3.75 6.85
CA GLN A 265 -15.41 2.73 5.92
C GLN A 265 -15.57 3.31 4.51
N GLN A 266 -16.27 4.45 4.36
CA GLN A 266 -16.42 5.17 3.08
C GLN A 266 -15.07 5.42 2.39
N ARG A 267 -14.05 5.90 3.13
CA ARG A 267 -12.69 6.10 2.59
C ARG A 267 -11.98 4.81 2.19
N LYS A 268 -12.31 3.64 2.76
CA LYS A 268 -11.84 2.34 2.25
C LYS A 268 -12.59 1.98 0.96
N ASP A 269 -13.90 2.16 0.94
CA ASP A 269 -14.75 1.80 -0.19
C ASP A 269 -14.43 2.63 -1.44
N GLU A 270 -14.13 3.92 -1.30
CA GLU A 270 -13.57 4.81 -2.33
C GLU A 270 -12.27 4.22 -2.92
N GLN A 271 -11.29 3.88 -2.07
CA GLN A 271 -10.01 3.28 -2.50
C GLN A 271 -10.23 1.93 -3.21
N GLN A 272 -11.16 1.11 -2.73
CA GLN A 272 -11.52 -0.15 -3.38
C GLN A 272 -12.29 0.08 -4.69
N ALA A 273 -13.10 1.13 -4.81
CA ALA A 273 -13.81 1.49 -6.04
C ALA A 273 -12.82 1.83 -7.17
N VAL A 274 -11.84 2.71 -6.92
CA VAL A 274 -10.79 3.05 -7.90
C VAL A 274 -10.02 1.80 -8.38
N VAL A 275 -9.69 0.87 -7.46
CA VAL A 275 -9.03 -0.41 -7.82
C VAL A 275 -9.99 -1.35 -8.58
N ARG A 276 -11.28 -1.38 -8.24
CA ARG A 276 -12.31 -2.15 -8.97
C ARG A 276 -12.51 -1.60 -10.38
N GLU A 277 -12.49 -0.28 -10.57
CA GLU A 277 -12.60 0.38 -11.88
C GLU A 277 -11.41 0.12 -12.78
N HIS A 278 -10.18 0.20 -12.26
CA HIS A 278 -9.01 -0.22 -13.02
C HIS A 278 -9.14 -1.68 -13.46
N LYS A 279 -9.58 -2.57 -12.56
CA LYS A 279 -9.85 -3.98 -12.86
C LYS A 279 -11.05 -4.22 -13.79
N LYS A 280 -11.89 -3.21 -14.09
CA LYS A 280 -12.90 -3.27 -15.17
C LYS A 280 -12.28 -2.89 -16.50
N LYS A 281 -11.62 -1.73 -16.57
CA LYS A 281 -10.92 -1.21 -17.76
C LYS A 281 -9.93 -2.22 -18.33
N GLU A 282 -9.12 -2.84 -17.46
CA GLU A 282 -8.20 -3.92 -17.86
C GLU A 282 -8.92 -5.17 -18.37
N LYS A 283 -10.07 -5.54 -17.80
CA LYS A 283 -10.89 -6.65 -18.32
C LYS A 283 -11.56 -6.35 -19.65
N GLU A 284 -11.78 -5.08 -19.98
CA GLU A 284 -12.22 -4.65 -21.31
C GLU A 284 -11.04 -4.77 -22.30
N LEU A 285 -9.88 -4.19 -21.98
CA LEU A 285 -8.66 -4.31 -22.81
C LEU A 285 -8.22 -5.77 -23.05
N VAL A 286 -8.42 -6.67 -22.09
CA VAL A 286 -8.14 -8.11 -22.22
C VAL A 286 -9.16 -8.84 -23.10
N LYS A 287 -10.43 -8.40 -23.14
CA LYS A 287 -11.39 -8.91 -24.15
C LYS A 287 -11.00 -8.49 -25.56
N ASP A 288 -10.42 -7.29 -25.71
CA ASP A 288 -9.82 -6.83 -26.98
C ASP A 288 -8.53 -7.58 -27.35
N GLY A 289 -8.10 -8.58 -26.56
CA GLY A 289 -6.91 -9.39 -26.81
C GLY A 289 -5.58 -8.80 -26.30
N LYS A 290 -5.59 -7.69 -25.56
CA LYS A 290 -4.37 -7.14 -24.93
C LYS A 290 -3.97 -7.97 -23.71
N GLN A 291 -2.70 -7.93 -23.33
CA GLN A 291 -2.22 -8.66 -22.15
C GLN A 291 -2.76 -8.03 -20.84
N PRO A 292 -3.16 -8.82 -19.82
CA PRO A 292 -3.67 -8.28 -18.57
C PRO A 292 -2.63 -7.47 -17.79
N PHE A 293 -2.89 -6.19 -17.56
CA PHE A 293 -2.01 -5.33 -16.77
C PHE A 293 -2.53 -5.14 -15.33
N TYR A 294 -1.62 -5.16 -14.36
CA TYR A 294 -1.93 -5.04 -12.94
C TYR A 294 -1.05 -3.98 -12.29
N LEU A 295 -1.65 -2.82 -11.95
CA LEU A 295 -0.95 -1.74 -11.24
C LEU A 295 -0.34 -2.21 -9.92
N LYS A 296 0.85 -1.68 -9.61
CA LYS A 296 1.53 -1.88 -8.33
C LYS A 296 0.74 -1.25 -7.19
N LYS A 297 0.89 -1.78 -5.98
CA LYS A 297 0.23 -1.25 -4.75
C LYS A 297 0.52 0.24 -4.50
N SER A 298 1.64 0.77 -5.02
CA SER A 298 2.01 2.19 -5.00
C SER A 298 1.22 3.04 -6.01
N GLU A 299 1.00 2.55 -7.23
CA GLU A 299 0.22 3.23 -8.28
C GLU A 299 -1.27 3.25 -7.95
N GLN A 300 -1.81 2.16 -7.42
CA GLN A 300 -3.19 2.11 -6.89
C GLN A 300 -3.43 3.20 -5.83
N LYS A 301 -2.46 3.40 -4.92
CA LYS A 301 -2.49 4.49 -3.92
C LYS A 301 -2.35 5.88 -4.55
N LYS A 302 -1.61 6.05 -5.64
CA LYS A 302 -1.54 7.32 -6.39
C LYS A 302 -2.90 7.65 -7.03
N LEU A 303 -3.53 6.68 -7.71
CA LEU A 303 -4.85 6.89 -8.33
C LEU A 303 -5.93 7.24 -7.31
N ALA A 304 -6.03 6.49 -6.20
CA ALA A 304 -7.00 6.79 -5.15
C ALA A 304 -6.70 8.12 -4.40
N LEU A 305 -5.45 8.59 -4.42
CA LEU A 305 -5.12 9.93 -3.95
C LEU A 305 -5.57 11.01 -4.95
N ILE A 306 -5.36 10.81 -6.25
CA ILE A 306 -5.79 11.73 -7.31
C ILE A 306 -7.32 11.89 -7.29
N ASP A 307 -8.07 10.78 -7.31
CA ASP A 307 -9.53 10.77 -7.19
C ASP A 307 -10.00 11.53 -5.94
N ARG A 308 -9.45 11.20 -4.76
CA ARG A 308 -9.78 11.90 -3.52
C ARG A 308 -9.50 13.41 -3.58
N PHE A 309 -8.44 13.85 -4.26
CA PHE A 309 -8.16 15.27 -4.43
C PHE A 309 -9.08 15.94 -5.45
N GLN A 310 -9.49 15.24 -6.51
CA GLN A 310 -10.49 15.72 -7.48
C GLN A 310 -11.85 15.93 -6.79
N ASN A 311 -12.29 14.95 -5.99
CA ASN A 311 -13.55 14.93 -5.25
C ASN A 311 -13.58 15.88 -4.03
N MET A 312 -12.45 16.42 -3.58
CA MET A 312 -12.40 17.45 -2.54
C MET A 312 -12.68 18.85 -3.10
N LYS A 313 -13.46 19.65 -2.37
CA LYS A 313 -13.75 21.06 -2.69
C LYS A 313 -12.47 21.91 -2.64
N SER A 314 -12.30 22.90 -3.52
CA SER A 314 -11.09 23.75 -3.64
C SER A 314 -10.51 24.18 -2.29
N LYS A 315 -11.26 24.98 -1.52
CA LYS A 315 -10.86 25.47 -0.18
C LYS A 315 -10.48 24.35 0.81
N GLN A 316 -10.91 23.10 0.61
CA GLN A 316 -10.47 21.94 1.39
C GLN A 316 -9.15 21.37 0.85
N ARG A 317 -9.00 21.21 -0.46
CA ARG A 317 -7.71 20.83 -1.09
C ARG A 317 -6.60 21.78 -0.64
N ASP A 318 -6.83 23.08 -0.79
CA ASP A 318 -5.84 24.13 -0.52
C ASP A 318 -5.37 24.05 0.94
N ARG A 319 -6.31 23.97 1.89
CA ARG A 319 -6.02 23.75 3.31
C ARG A 319 -5.29 22.43 3.58
N THR A 320 -5.58 21.34 2.86
CA THR A 320 -4.82 20.08 3.02
C THR A 320 -3.41 20.14 2.42
N ILE A 321 -3.22 20.86 1.31
CA ILE A 321 -1.92 21.11 0.68
C ILE A 321 -1.07 22.02 1.57
N GLU A 322 -1.64 23.12 2.07
CA GLU A 322 -1.01 24.04 3.02
C GLU A 322 -0.59 23.33 4.32
N ARG A 323 -1.50 22.55 4.94
CA ARG A 323 -1.19 21.70 6.10
C ARG A 323 -0.13 20.64 5.79
N ARG A 324 -0.03 20.16 4.54
CA ARG A 324 1.04 19.23 4.13
C ARG A 324 2.36 19.96 3.94
N ARG A 325 2.38 21.14 3.29
CA ARG A 325 3.55 22.03 3.15
C ARG A 325 4.12 22.38 4.52
N LYS A 326 3.31 22.94 5.43
CA LYS A 326 3.73 23.27 6.82
C LYS A 326 4.28 22.06 7.60
N LYS A 327 3.75 20.85 7.37
CA LYS A 327 4.28 19.60 7.96
C LYS A 327 5.51 19.01 7.26
N VAL A 328 5.80 19.43 6.03
CA VAL A 328 7.01 19.08 5.29
C VAL A 328 8.13 20.04 5.66
N THR A 329 7.90 21.35 5.60
CA THR A 329 8.90 22.37 6.02
C THR A 329 9.29 22.26 7.49
N SER A 330 8.34 21.92 8.39
CA SER A 330 8.65 21.60 9.79
C SER A 330 9.53 20.35 9.95
N LYS A 331 9.36 19.34 9.08
CA LYS A 331 10.23 18.14 9.07
C LYS A 331 11.59 18.44 8.46
N GLU A 332 11.64 19.25 7.41
CA GLU A 332 12.88 19.70 6.78
C GLU A 332 13.71 20.50 7.80
N ARG A 333 13.13 21.54 8.46
CA ARG A 333 13.80 22.24 9.57
C ARG A 333 14.24 21.30 10.71
N ARG A 334 13.45 20.29 11.08
CA ARG A 334 13.89 19.29 12.08
C ARG A 334 15.07 18.43 11.60
N ASN A 335 15.12 18.10 10.32
CA ASN A 335 16.17 17.27 9.72
C ASN A 335 17.46 18.06 9.40
N MET A 336 17.39 19.38 9.27
CA MET A 336 18.58 20.24 9.13
C MET A 336 19.39 20.28 10.44
N PRO A 337 20.72 20.47 10.38
CA PRO A 337 21.57 20.81 11.54
C PRO A 337 21.08 22.09 12.23
N ALA A 338 21.29 22.22 13.55
CA ALA A 338 20.72 23.30 14.36
C ALA A 338 21.07 24.71 13.85
N GLU A 339 22.32 24.93 13.46
CA GLU A 339 22.84 26.15 12.82
C GLU A 339 21.98 26.62 11.62
N ARG A 340 21.41 25.67 10.87
CA ARG A 340 20.62 25.92 9.66
C ARG A 340 19.10 25.87 9.91
N ARG A 341 18.66 26.08 11.16
CA ARG A 341 17.23 26.17 11.53
C ARG A 341 16.77 27.59 11.86
N ALA A 342 17.70 28.44 12.31
CA ALA A 342 17.45 29.82 12.72
C ALA A 342 17.52 30.83 11.56
N ALA A 343 18.21 30.46 10.47
CA ALA A 343 17.92 30.95 9.13
C ALA A 343 16.68 30.23 8.55
#